data_AF-A0A2P2IF54-F1
#
_entry.id   AF-A0A2P2IF54-F1
#
_cell.length_a   1.000
_cell.length_b   1.000
_cell.length_c   1.000
_cell.angle_alpha   90.00
_cell.angle_beta   90.00
_cell.angle_gamma   90.00
#
_symmetry.space_group_name_H-M   'P 1'
#
loop_
_entity.id
_entity.type
_entity.pdbx_description
1 polymer ?
#
loop_
_entity_poly.entity_id
_entity_poly.type
_entity_poly.pdbx_seq_one_letter_code
_entity_poly.pdbx_strand_id
1 'polypeptide(L)'
;HLIDLQLRHRVENIITYAQDYVGEIQADQLRRYIEIKQSDLPSAVAAKKTREFRCPPREQMNAILAFKNMTEEELEEAPCGADLRNKLIEFHGHLMVKTKIPGGKQEDEASKKKSSDEPKGIVSRVLGVLTAAKVEVVPMLKDEPAFADPADKFKKVLVNTIVRWASETFIENPTLIRAMFSLLLRQYNNIGELMLAMSKTYAISSLTKKDVISMWLDLSKIRALLPVQMSQEE
;
A
#
# COMPACT_ATOMS: atom_id res chain seq x y z
N HIS A 1 9.89 13.81 -12.16
CA HIS A 1 9.31 13.03 -13.28
C HIS A 1 9.31 11.52 -13.03
N LEU A 2 10.46 10.83 -12.94
CA LEU A 2 10.48 9.35 -12.76
C LEU A 2 9.74 8.87 -11.51
N ILE A 3 9.87 9.58 -10.38
CA ILE A 3 9.14 9.27 -9.14
C ILE A 3 7.63 9.49 -9.33
N ASP A 4 7.24 10.52 -10.10
CA ASP A 4 5.84 10.80 -10.39
C ASP A 4 5.21 9.67 -11.23
N LEU A 5 5.96 9.13 -12.20
CA LEU A 5 5.55 7.95 -12.96
C LEU A 5 5.37 6.73 -12.06
N GLN A 6 6.33 6.45 -11.16
CA GLN A 6 6.20 5.35 -10.21
C GLN A 6 4.97 5.50 -9.31
N LEU A 7 4.72 6.71 -8.80
CA LEU A 7 3.53 7.02 -7.99
C LEU A 7 2.25 6.79 -8.80
N ARG A 8 2.20 7.31 -10.04
CA ARG A 8 1.07 7.12 -10.94
C ARG A 8 0.78 5.65 -11.21
N HIS A 9 1.80 4.85 -11.54
CA HIS A 9 1.64 3.41 -11.77
C HIS A 9 1.13 2.68 -10.52
N ARG A 10 1.56 3.08 -9.32
CA ARG A 10 1.03 2.50 -8.07
C ARG A 10 -0.47 2.83 -7.90
N VAL A 11 -0.85 4.09 -8.14
CA VAL A 11 -2.26 4.52 -8.08
C VAL A 11 -3.10 3.75 -9.11
N GLU A 12 -2.66 3.69 -10.37
CA GLU A 12 -3.34 2.94 -11.42
C GLU A 12 -3.52 1.46 -11.03
N ASN A 13 -2.48 0.81 -10.49
CA ASN A 13 -2.56 -0.58 -10.02
C ASN A 13 -3.59 -0.76 -8.89
N ILE A 14 -3.69 0.20 -7.96
CA ILE A 14 -4.71 0.17 -6.89
C ILE A 14 -6.12 0.31 -7.48
N ILE A 15 -6.31 1.22 -8.42
CA ILE A 15 -7.62 1.47 -9.02
C ILE A 15 -8.06 0.26 -9.86
N THR A 16 -7.18 -0.31 -10.68
CA THR A 16 -7.48 -1.52 -11.46
C THR A 16 -7.86 -2.67 -10.54
N TYR A 17 -7.06 -2.93 -9.50
CA TYR A 17 -7.38 -3.97 -8.52
C TYR A 17 -8.74 -3.72 -7.84
N ALA A 18 -9.00 -2.48 -7.40
CA ALA A 18 -10.25 -2.14 -6.72
C ALA A 18 -11.47 -2.32 -7.63
N GLN A 19 -11.36 -1.99 -8.91
CA GLN A 19 -12.42 -2.18 -9.89
C GLN A 19 -12.77 -3.67 -10.05
N ASP A 20 -11.77 -4.52 -10.28
CA ASP A 20 -11.97 -5.96 -10.45
C ASP A 20 -12.52 -6.60 -9.17
N TYR A 21 -11.93 -6.25 -8.03
CA TYR A 21 -12.30 -6.79 -6.73
C TYR A 21 -13.74 -6.41 -6.31
N VAL A 22 -14.15 -5.16 -6.53
CA VAL A 22 -15.53 -4.74 -6.26
C VAL A 22 -16.51 -5.48 -7.17
N GLY A 23 -16.16 -5.70 -8.44
CA GLY A 23 -16.98 -6.49 -9.36
C GLY A 23 -17.18 -7.93 -8.88
N GLU A 24 -16.11 -8.58 -8.43
CA GLU A 24 -16.17 -9.95 -7.88
C GLU A 24 -16.99 -10.02 -6.58
N ILE A 25 -16.82 -9.05 -5.67
CA ILE A 25 -17.63 -8.96 -4.45
C ILE A 25 -19.11 -8.80 -4.78
N GLN A 26 -19.45 -7.92 -5.71
CA GLN A 26 -20.85 -7.69 -6.10
C GLN A 26 -21.46 -8.95 -6.73
N ALA A 27 -20.71 -9.67 -7.55
CA ALA A 27 -21.15 -10.93 -8.14
C ALA A 27 -21.37 -12.02 -7.07
N ASP A 28 -20.44 -12.16 -6.11
CA ASP A 28 -20.60 -13.09 -4.98
C ASP A 28 -21.79 -12.72 -4.10
N GLN A 29 -21.96 -11.43 -3.80
CA GLN A 29 -23.09 -10.92 -3.04
C GLN A 29 -24.43 -11.21 -3.73
N LEU A 30 -24.51 -11.01 -5.05
CA LEU A 30 -25.70 -11.33 -5.84
C LEU A 30 -26.02 -12.83 -5.81
N ARG A 31 -25.01 -13.68 -6.00
CA ARG A 31 -25.16 -15.14 -5.93
C ARG A 31 -25.72 -15.57 -4.57
N ARG A 32 -25.11 -15.13 -3.46
CA ARG A 32 -25.56 -15.47 -2.10
C ARG A 32 -26.96 -14.95 -1.82
N TYR A 33 -27.30 -13.75 -2.29
CA TYR A 33 -28.65 -13.21 -2.19
C TYR A 33 -29.69 -14.11 -2.87
N ILE A 34 -29.41 -14.55 -4.11
CA ILE A 34 -30.29 -15.44 -4.88
C ILE A 34 -30.44 -16.79 -4.17
N GLU A 35 -29.35 -17.38 -3.67
CA GLU A 35 -29.38 -18.64 -2.91
C GLU A 35 -30.26 -18.54 -1.67
N ILE A 36 -30.15 -17.45 -0.90
CA ILE A 36 -31.01 -17.22 0.28
C ILE A 36 -32.46 -17.09 -0.14
N LYS A 37 -32.76 -16.39 -1.24
CA LYS A 37 -34.11 -16.18 -1.74
C LYS A 37 -34.77 -17.48 -2.27
N GLN A 38 -33.98 -18.39 -2.82
CA GLN A 38 -34.44 -19.68 -3.34
C GLN A 38 -34.49 -20.79 -2.28
N SER A 39 -33.85 -20.58 -1.13
CA SER A 39 -33.83 -21.53 -0.02
C SER A 39 -35.03 -21.33 0.91
N ASP A 40 -35.63 -22.43 1.39
CA ASP A 40 -36.65 -22.38 2.44
C ASP A 40 -35.98 -22.37 3.83
N LEU A 41 -35.45 -21.21 4.20
CA LEU A 41 -34.74 -21.02 5.48
C LEU A 41 -35.71 -20.53 6.57
N PRO A 42 -35.59 -21.03 7.82
CA PRO A 42 -36.31 -20.46 8.96
C PRO A 42 -36.03 -18.97 9.11
N SER A 43 -37.05 -18.20 9.52
CA SER A 43 -36.98 -16.72 9.61
C SER A 43 -35.78 -16.21 10.41
N ALA A 44 -35.39 -16.89 11.49
CA ALA A 44 -34.23 -16.51 12.30
C ALA A 44 -32.90 -16.63 11.53
N VAL A 45 -32.74 -17.68 10.72
CA VAL A 45 -31.55 -17.91 9.90
C VAL A 45 -31.51 -16.93 8.72
N ALA A 46 -32.66 -16.72 8.07
CA ALA A 46 -32.79 -15.73 7.00
C ALA A 46 -32.50 -14.31 7.49
N ALA A 47 -32.98 -13.93 8.68
CA ALA A 47 -32.71 -12.62 9.27
C ALA A 47 -31.22 -12.41 9.54
N LYS A 48 -30.48 -13.42 10.01
CA LYS A 48 -29.02 -13.31 10.19
C LYS A 48 -28.32 -13.16 8.83
N LYS A 49 -28.61 -14.05 7.87
CA LYS A 49 -27.96 -14.05 6.54
C LYS A 49 -28.26 -12.81 5.70
N THR A 50 -29.41 -12.16 5.91
CA THR A 50 -29.80 -10.97 5.14
C THR A 50 -29.33 -9.64 5.74
N ARG A 51 -28.58 -9.66 6.85
CA ARG A 51 -28.07 -8.45 7.50
C ARG A 51 -27.21 -7.61 6.54
N GLU A 52 -26.29 -8.24 5.81
CA GLU A 52 -25.41 -7.51 4.88
C GLU A 52 -26.17 -6.75 3.79
N PHE A 53 -27.24 -7.31 3.21
CA PHE A 53 -27.98 -6.68 2.10
C PHE A 53 -28.83 -5.49 2.56
N ARG A 54 -29.03 -5.36 3.88
CA ARG A 54 -29.78 -4.25 4.49
C ARG A 54 -28.85 -3.12 4.96
N CYS A 55 -27.54 -3.38 5.06
CA CYS A 55 -26.56 -2.37 5.44
C CYS A 55 -26.32 -1.36 4.30
N PRO A 56 -26.10 -0.08 4.61
CA PRO A 56 -25.70 0.90 3.61
C PRO A 56 -24.32 0.56 3.01
N PRO A 57 -24.02 0.99 1.76
CA PRO A 57 -22.79 0.62 1.07
C PRO A 57 -21.50 0.92 1.86
N ARG A 58 -21.47 2.02 2.63
CA ARG A 58 -20.31 2.38 3.45
C ARG A 58 -20.03 1.35 4.54
N GLU A 59 -21.08 0.84 5.20
CA GLU A 59 -20.93 -0.19 6.24
C GLU A 59 -20.53 -1.53 5.62
N GLN A 60 -21.08 -1.87 4.45
CA GLN A 60 -20.67 -3.07 3.70
C GLN A 60 -19.19 -3.01 3.35
N MET A 61 -18.71 -1.87 2.85
CA MET A 61 -17.28 -1.68 2.54
C MET A 61 -16.41 -1.74 3.79
N ASN A 62 -16.84 -1.17 4.92
CA ASN A 62 -16.08 -1.27 6.18
C ASN A 62 -15.93 -2.72 6.64
N ALA A 63 -16.99 -3.53 6.52
CA ALA A 63 -16.93 -4.95 6.86
C ALA A 63 -15.94 -5.71 5.95
N ILE A 64 -15.93 -5.40 4.65
CA ILE A 64 -15.00 -5.99 3.68
C ILE A 64 -13.55 -5.61 3.97
N LEU A 65 -13.30 -4.34 4.30
CA LEU A 65 -11.93 -3.84 4.52
C LEU A 65 -11.34 -4.28 5.88
N ALA A 66 -12.17 -4.79 6.79
CA ALA A 66 -11.75 -5.19 8.14
C ALA A 66 -11.23 -6.64 8.24
N PHE A 67 -11.22 -7.44 7.16
CA PHE A 67 -10.85 -8.86 7.20
C PHE A 67 -9.52 -9.17 7.90
N LYS A 68 -8.50 -8.32 7.74
CA LYS A 68 -7.18 -8.50 8.36
C LYS A 68 -7.22 -8.42 9.90
N ASN A 69 -8.24 -7.80 10.46
CA ASN A 69 -8.36 -7.54 11.90
C ASN A 69 -9.43 -8.40 12.56
N MET A 70 -10.07 -9.32 11.83
CA MET A 70 -11.12 -10.20 12.33
C MET A 70 -10.53 -11.45 12.98
N THR A 71 -11.21 -11.99 13.99
CA THR A 71 -10.92 -13.31 14.57
C THR A 71 -11.39 -14.44 13.63
N GLU A 72 -10.94 -15.69 13.86
CA GLU A 72 -11.41 -16.85 13.08
C GLU A 72 -12.93 -17.02 13.16
N GLU A 73 -13.53 -16.80 14.33
CA GLU A 73 -14.99 -16.84 14.53
C GLU A 73 -15.71 -15.75 13.73
N GLU A 74 -15.15 -14.53 13.68
CA GLU A 74 -15.69 -13.42 12.88
C GLU A 74 -15.54 -13.67 11.37
N LEU A 75 -14.51 -14.41 10.96
CA LEU A 75 -14.28 -14.79 9.57
C LEU A 75 -15.26 -15.87 9.06
N GLU A 76 -15.83 -16.68 9.96
CA GLU A 76 -16.94 -17.59 9.63
C GLU A 76 -18.24 -16.83 9.32
N GLU A 77 -18.44 -15.67 9.96
CA GLU A 77 -19.57 -14.78 9.72
C GLU A 77 -19.29 -13.70 8.66
N ALA A 78 -18.12 -13.74 8.03
CA ALA A 78 -17.71 -12.71 7.08
C ALA A 78 -18.63 -12.63 5.85
N PRO A 79 -18.84 -11.43 5.29
CA PRO A 79 -19.72 -11.19 4.16
C PRO A 79 -19.24 -11.83 2.85
N CYS A 80 -18.02 -12.37 2.75
CA CYS A 80 -17.57 -13.03 1.52
C CYS A 80 -16.71 -14.25 1.82
N GLY A 81 -16.60 -15.16 0.85
CA GLY A 81 -15.82 -16.39 0.96
C GLY A 81 -14.32 -16.16 1.15
N ALA A 82 -13.62 -17.20 1.61
CA ALA A 82 -12.20 -17.16 1.95
C ALA A 82 -11.31 -16.70 0.78
N ASP A 83 -11.65 -17.07 -0.46
CA ASP A 83 -10.87 -16.72 -1.65
C ASP A 83 -10.81 -15.20 -1.86
N LEU A 84 -11.95 -14.51 -1.77
CA LEU A 84 -12.01 -13.06 -1.90
C LEU A 84 -11.26 -12.36 -0.76
N ARG A 85 -11.39 -12.87 0.46
CA ARG A 85 -10.65 -12.33 1.62
C ARG A 85 -9.14 -12.46 1.42
N ASN A 86 -8.68 -13.63 1.03
CA ASN A 86 -7.27 -13.91 0.78
C ASN A 86 -6.72 -13.04 -0.35
N LYS A 87 -7.48 -12.84 -1.42
CA LYS A 87 -7.12 -11.97 -2.54
C LYS A 87 -6.87 -10.51 -2.09
N LEU A 88 -7.66 -9.98 -1.16
CA LEU A 88 -7.46 -8.65 -0.58
C LEU A 88 -6.21 -8.58 0.32
N ILE A 89 -6.03 -9.59 1.16
CA ILE A 89 -4.88 -9.68 2.07
C ILE A 89 -3.57 -9.80 1.27
N GLU A 90 -3.55 -10.63 0.22
CA GLU A 90 -2.41 -10.81 -0.66
C GLU A 90 -2.06 -9.52 -1.41
N PHE A 91 -3.07 -8.86 -2.01
CA PHE A 91 -2.85 -7.57 -2.67
C PHE A 91 -2.28 -6.52 -1.71
N HIS A 92 -2.82 -6.45 -0.49
CA HIS A 92 -2.28 -5.57 0.56
C HIS A 92 -0.81 -5.92 0.88
N GLY A 93 -0.47 -7.20 1.00
CA GLY A 93 0.91 -7.66 1.20
C GLY A 93 1.85 -7.19 0.08
N HIS A 94 1.45 -7.38 -1.18
CA HIS A 94 2.21 -6.91 -2.34
C HIS A 94 2.38 -5.39 -2.37
N LEU A 95 1.32 -4.63 -2.04
CA LEU A 95 1.38 -3.18 -1.95
C LEU A 95 2.34 -2.72 -0.84
N MET A 96 2.28 -3.36 0.33
CA MET A 96 3.17 -3.04 1.45
C MET A 96 4.63 -3.28 1.08
N VAL A 97 4.96 -4.38 0.39
CA VAL A 97 6.33 -4.65 -0.09
C VAL A 97 6.84 -3.51 -0.98
N LYS A 98 6.04 -3.05 -1.93
CA LYS A 98 6.42 -1.95 -2.86
C LYS A 98 6.49 -0.56 -2.21
N THR A 99 5.88 -0.38 -1.05
CA THR A 99 5.89 0.90 -0.31
C THR A 99 6.98 0.96 0.77
N LYS A 100 7.71 -0.14 1.03
CA LYS A 100 8.70 -0.23 2.10
C LYS A 100 9.75 0.90 2.07
N ILE A 101 10.08 1.36 3.28
CA ILE A 101 11.13 2.35 3.53
C ILE A 101 12.47 1.60 3.65
N PRO A 102 13.57 2.03 3.00
CA PRO A 102 14.86 1.36 3.11
C PRO A 102 15.42 1.52 4.52
N GLY A 103 15.90 0.42 5.12
CA GLY A 103 16.52 0.44 6.45
C GLY A 103 15.53 0.43 7.62
N GLY A 104 14.22 0.45 7.36
CA GLY A 104 13.23 0.13 8.38
C GLY A 104 13.34 -1.34 8.74
N LYS A 105 14.06 -1.67 9.81
CA LYS A 105 13.86 -2.95 10.50
C LYS A 105 12.37 -3.01 10.83
N GLN A 106 11.70 -4.09 10.45
CA GLN A 106 10.43 -4.43 11.06
C GLN A 106 10.72 -4.71 12.54
N GLU A 107 10.67 -3.67 13.37
CA GLU A 107 10.17 -3.87 14.71
C GLU A 107 8.68 -4.13 14.53
N ASP A 108 8.30 -5.40 14.42
CA ASP A 108 7.07 -5.95 14.98
C ASP A 108 6.84 -7.40 14.52
N GLU A 109 7.22 -8.32 15.41
CA GLU A 109 6.67 -9.66 15.67
C GLU A 109 7.40 -10.31 16.89
N ALA A 110 8.19 -9.56 17.67
CA ALA A 110 8.84 -10.06 18.90
C ALA A 110 8.36 -9.37 20.20
N SER A 111 7.57 -8.29 20.10
CA SER A 111 7.10 -7.51 21.25
C SER A 111 5.81 -8.05 21.90
N LYS A 112 5.22 -9.13 21.34
CA LYS A 112 4.06 -9.84 21.93
C LYS A 112 4.38 -11.27 22.37
N LYS A 113 5.48 -11.50 23.10
CA LYS A 113 5.59 -12.69 23.96
C LYS A 113 6.11 -12.30 25.34
N LYS A 114 5.13 -12.10 26.23
CA LYS A 114 5.12 -12.36 27.67
C LYS A 114 6.43 -12.14 28.43
N SER A 115 6.36 -11.13 29.30
CA SER A 115 6.99 -11.12 30.63
C SER A 115 7.03 -12.51 31.28
N SER A 116 8.24 -13.03 31.47
CA SER A 116 8.56 -13.95 32.55
C SER A 116 10.02 -13.73 32.94
N ASP A 117 10.21 -13.09 34.09
CA ASP A 117 11.48 -13.00 34.82
C ASP A 117 12.07 -14.40 35.06
N GLU A 118 13.34 -14.59 34.70
CA GLU A 118 14.29 -15.43 35.46
C GLU A 118 15.73 -15.24 34.93
N PRO A 119 16.76 -15.06 35.78
CA PRO A 119 18.10 -14.73 35.33
C PRO A 119 18.93 -16.00 35.08
N LYS A 120 19.28 -16.28 33.82
CA LYS A 120 20.24 -17.35 33.48
C LYS A 120 21.56 -16.80 32.97
N GLY A 121 22.44 -16.55 33.95
CA GLY A 121 23.76 -17.17 34.05
C GLY A 121 24.74 -17.05 32.88
N ILE A 122 25.80 -16.27 33.13
CA ILE A 122 27.04 -16.01 32.37
C ILE A 122 27.78 -17.27 31.83
N VAL A 123 27.34 -18.48 32.22
CA VAL A 123 28.02 -19.75 31.93
C VAL A 123 27.85 -20.20 30.46
N SER A 124 26.79 -19.79 29.74
CA SER A 124 26.62 -20.18 28.33
C SER A 124 27.54 -19.43 27.36
N ARG A 125 28.07 -18.27 27.76
CA ARG A 125 29.01 -17.47 26.93
C ARG A 125 30.39 -18.10 26.82
N VAL A 126 30.83 -18.85 27.81
CA VAL A 126 32.19 -19.41 27.83
C VAL A 126 32.30 -20.65 26.93
N LEU A 127 31.21 -21.41 26.76
CA LEU A 127 31.23 -22.62 25.94
C LEU A 127 31.20 -22.33 24.42
N GLY A 128 30.66 -21.19 24.00
CA GLY A 128 30.62 -20.79 22.58
C GLY A 128 31.95 -20.26 22.02
N VAL A 129 32.88 -19.85 22.88
CA VAL A 129 34.17 -19.30 22.45
C VAL A 129 35.17 -20.43 22.11
N LEU A 130 35.02 -21.61 22.72
CA LEU A 130 35.91 -22.76 22.49
C LEU A 130 35.56 -23.57 21.23
N THR A 131 34.34 -23.45 20.71
CA THR A 131 33.93 -24.06 19.43
C THR A 131 34.18 -23.17 18.21
N ALA A 132 34.47 -21.88 18.42
CA ALA A 132 34.75 -20.92 17.35
C ALA A 132 36.17 -20.99 16.76
N ALA A 133 37.04 -21.87 17.28
CA ALA A 133 38.44 -21.95 16.87
C ALA A 133 38.73 -22.93 15.71
N LYS A 134 37.70 -23.55 15.09
CA LYS A 134 37.87 -24.45 13.93
C LYS A 134 36.73 -24.30 12.93
N VAL A 135 36.68 -23.19 12.19
CA VAL A 135 35.98 -23.14 10.89
C VAL A 135 36.81 -22.27 9.95
N GLU A 136 37.42 -22.90 8.96
CA GLU A 136 38.06 -22.24 7.82
C GLU A 136 37.05 -21.36 7.09
N VAL A 137 37.43 -20.11 6.85
CA VAL A 137 36.63 -19.12 6.13
C VAL A 137 36.65 -19.45 4.65
N VAL A 138 35.64 -20.19 4.19
CA VAL A 138 35.22 -20.17 2.78
C VAL A 138 34.55 -18.81 2.55
N PRO A 139 34.97 -18.01 1.56
CA PRO A 139 34.31 -16.74 1.28
C PRO A 139 32.90 -17.06 0.75
N MET A 140 31.89 -16.92 1.62
CA MET A 140 30.50 -16.98 1.22
C MET A 140 30.27 -15.88 0.18
N LEU A 141 30.03 -16.32 -1.05
CA LEU A 141 29.48 -15.51 -2.12
C LEU A 141 28.29 -14.73 -1.54
N LYS A 142 28.33 -13.40 -1.61
CA LYS A 142 27.17 -12.58 -1.31
C LYS A 142 26.11 -12.96 -2.33
N ASP A 143 25.15 -13.77 -1.91
CA ASP A 143 23.91 -13.96 -2.66
C ASP A 143 23.30 -12.56 -2.84
N GLU A 144 23.42 -12.00 -4.05
CA GLU A 144 22.58 -10.88 -4.44
C GLU A 144 21.13 -11.34 -4.28
N PRO A 145 20.29 -10.64 -3.50
CA PRO A 145 18.93 -11.08 -3.32
C PRO A 145 18.25 -11.11 -4.70
N ALA A 146 17.81 -12.30 -5.07
CA ALA A 146 17.07 -12.57 -6.29
C ALA A 146 15.98 -11.52 -6.47
N PHE A 147 16.08 -10.78 -7.57
CA PHE A 147 15.09 -9.79 -8.02
C PHE A 147 14.82 -8.61 -7.07
N ALA A 148 15.81 -7.75 -6.85
CA ALA A 148 15.51 -6.37 -6.43
C ALA A 148 14.64 -5.70 -7.52
N ASP A 149 13.40 -5.32 -7.17
CA ASP A 149 12.48 -4.57 -8.03
C ASP A 149 13.24 -3.39 -8.69
N PRO A 150 13.13 -3.17 -10.01
CA PRO A 150 13.69 -1.99 -10.65
C PRO A 150 13.40 -0.68 -9.89
N ALA A 151 12.25 -0.56 -9.23
CA ALA A 151 11.92 0.59 -8.39
C ALA A 151 12.84 0.71 -7.16
N ASP A 152 13.19 -0.40 -6.52
CA ASP A 152 14.11 -0.44 -5.37
C ASP A 152 15.55 -0.13 -5.79
N LYS A 153 15.96 -0.62 -6.98
CA LYS A 153 17.27 -0.26 -7.56
C LYS A 153 17.34 1.24 -7.82
N PHE A 154 16.32 1.81 -8.47
CA PHE A 154 16.23 3.24 -8.74
C PHE A 154 16.30 4.06 -7.44
N LYS A 155 15.53 3.66 -6.43
CA LYS A 155 15.52 4.30 -5.10
C LYS A 155 16.91 4.30 -4.44
N LYS A 156 17.60 3.15 -4.44
CA LYS A 156 18.97 3.03 -3.90
C LYS A 156 19.96 3.93 -4.64
N VAL A 157 19.94 3.91 -5.98
CA VAL A 157 20.81 4.76 -6.80
C VAL A 157 20.54 6.23 -6.51
N LEU A 158 19.28 6.64 -6.42
CA LEU A 158 18.89 8.02 -6.17
C LEU A 158 19.35 8.50 -4.79
N VAL A 159 19.08 7.74 -3.74
CA VAL A 159 19.50 8.09 -2.37
C VAL A 159 21.03 8.18 -2.29
N ASN A 160 21.75 7.17 -2.81
CA ASN A 160 23.20 7.16 -2.82
C ASN A 160 23.78 8.35 -3.59
N THR A 161 23.17 8.72 -4.72
CA THR A 161 23.63 9.86 -5.52
C THR A 161 23.50 11.18 -4.75
N ILE A 162 22.35 11.42 -4.10
CA ILE A 162 22.12 12.66 -3.34
C ILE A 162 23.04 12.73 -2.11
N VAL A 163 23.20 11.62 -1.38
CA VAL A 163 24.10 11.54 -0.22
C VAL A 163 25.54 11.77 -0.65
N ARG A 164 25.96 11.19 -1.78
CA ARG A 164 27.30 11.38 -2.33
C ARG A 164 27.55 12.85 -2.66
N TRP A 165 26.64 13.51 -3.39
CA TRP A 165 26.76 14.93 -3.73
C TRP A 165 26.87 15.83 -2.51
N ALA A 166 26.10 15.55 -1.45
CA ALA A 166 26.15 16.30 -0.21
C ALA A 166 27.43 16.05 0.62
N SER A 167 28.11 14.91 0.40
CA SER A 167 29.33 14.53 1.13
C SER A 167 30.61 14.98 0.43
N GLU A 168 30.61 15.06 -0.90
CA GLU A 168 31.80 15.38 -1.70
C GLU A 168 32.08 16.89 -1.76
N THR A 169 31.04 17.72 -1.77
CA THR A 169 31.18 19.16 -2.01
C THR A 169 30.20 19.98 -1.18
N PHE A 170 30.62 21.17 -0.72
CA PHE A 170 29.71 22.13 -0.12
C PHE A 170 28.79 22.74 -1.18
N ILE A 171 27.48 22.70 -0.96
CA ILE A 171 26.46 23.20 -1.89
C ILE A 171 25.87 24.48 -1.31
N GLU A 172 26.02 25.60 -2.02
CA GLU A 172 25.52 26.91 -1.57
C GLU A 172 24.10 27.22 -2.04
N ASN A 173 23.70 26.72 -3.22
CA ASN A 173 22.44 27.09 -3.85
C ASN A 173 21.22 26.54 -3.06
N PRO A 174 20.41 27.41 -2.41
CA PRO A 174 19.32 26.97 -1.55
C PRO A 174 18.18 26.30 -2.33
N THR A 175 18.00 26.63 -3.61
CA THR A 175 16.98 26.01 -4.47
C THR A 175 17.36 24.56 -4.78
N LEU A 176 18.64 24.30 -5.04
CA LEU A 176 19.14 22.93 -5.27
C LEU A 176 19.02 22.09 -4.00
N ILE A 177 19.41 22.63 -2.84
CA ILE A 177 19.28 21.96 -1.54
C ILE A 177 17.82 21.55 -1.28
N ARG A 178 16.87 22.47 -1.47
CA ARG A 178 15.43 22.17 -1.33
C ARG A 178 14.98 21.07 -2.28
N ALA A 179 15.42 21.10 -3.54
CA ALA A 179 15.07 20.08 -4.52
C ALA A 179 15.63 18.70 -4.12
N MET A 180 16.89 18.63 -3.67
CA MET A 180 17.53 17.40 -3.18
C MET A 180 16.79 16.80 -1.98
N PHE A 181 16.49 17.60 -0.96
CA PHE A 181 15.75 17.13 0.22
C PHE A 181 14.30 16.76 -0.10
N SER A 182 13.63 17.51 -0.97
CA SER A 182 12.29 17.16 -1.44
C SER A 182 12.30 15.78 -2.11
N LEU A 183 13.32 15.51 -2.93
CA LEU A 183 13.47 14.23 -3.62
C LEU A 183 13.74 13.07 -2.65
N LEU A 184 14.60 13.28 -1.65
CA LEU A 184 14.84 12.31 -0.58
C LEU A 184 13.58 12.06 0.24
N LEU A 185 12.87 13.10 0.67
CA LEU A 185 11.66 12.98 1.48
C LEU A 185 10.62 12.10 0.79
N ARG A 186 10.45 12.26 -0.54
CA ARG A 186 9.56 11.40 -1.33
C ARG A 186 9.97 9.93 -1.30
N GLN A 187 11.28 9.61 -1.27
CA GLN A 187 11.74 8.23 -1.16
C GLN A 187 11.43 7.61 0.22
N TYR A 188 11.46 8.39 1.29
CA TYR A 188 11.18 7.88 2.64
C TYR A 188 9.69 7.93 2.99
N ASN A 189 8.93 8.85 2.42
CA ASN A 189 7.50 9.03 2.70
C ASN A 189 6.60 8.45 1.59
N ASN A 190 6.87 7.23 1.16
CA ASN A 190 6.11 6.56 0.10
C ASN A 190 4.61 6.39 0.46
N ILE A 191 4.30 6.06 1.71
CA ILE A 191 2.91 5.84 2.16
C ILE A 191 2.15 7.16 2.21
N GLY A 192 2.73 8.21 2.82
CA GLY A 192 2.08 9.52 2.88
C GLY A 192 1.88 10.12 1.49
N GLU A 193 2.86 9.98 0.60
CA GLU A 193 2.73 10.40 -0.80
C GLU A 193 1.61 9.64 -1.52
N LEU A 194 1.52 8.33 -1.31
CA LEU A 194 0.44 7.52 -1.86
C LEU A 194 -0.93 7.94 -1.34
N MET A 195 -1.06 8.19 -0.03
CA MET A 195 -2.32 8.68 0.57
C MET A 195 -2.76 10.03 -0.02
N LEU A 196 -1.82 10.96 -0.19
CA LEU A 196 -2.09 12.26 -0.81
C LEU A 196 -2.46 12.15 -2.30
N ALA A 197 -1.89 11.19 -3.02
CA ALA A 197 -2.27 10.91 -4.39
C ALA A 197 -3.67 10.29 -4.46
N MET A 198 -3.97 9.34 -3.57
CA MET A 198 -5.28 8.68 -3.49
C MET A 198 -6.40 9.67 -3.16
N SER A 199 -6.17 10.68 -2.32
CA SER A 199 -7.19 11.70 -2.00
C SER A 199 -7.57 12.60 -3.19
N LYS A 200 -6.73 12.64 -4.23
CA LYS A 200 -6.98 13.37 -5.49
C LYS A 200 -7.36 12.44 -6.63
N THR A 201 -7.42 11.13 -6.39
CA THR A 201 -7.73 10.13 -7.41
C THR A 201 -9.24 10.00 -7.55
N TYR A 202 -9.71 9.90 -8.78
CA TYR A 202 -11.13 9.73 -9.10
C TYR A 202 -11.29 8.76 -10.26
N ALA A 203 -12.33 7.93 -10.20
CA ALA A 203 -12.70 6.99 -11.26
C ALA A 203 -13.96 7.50 -11.98
N ILE A 204 -13.90 7.56 -13.30
CA ILE A 204 -15.02 7.99 -14.15
C ILE A 204 -15.55 6.80 -14.96
N SER A 205 -16.82 6.86 -15.33
CA SER A 205 -17.40 5.92 -16.28
C SER A 205 -16.81 6.14 -17.68
N SER A 206 -16.65 5.05 -18.43
CA SER A 206 -16.24 5.12 -19.84
C SER A 206 -17.25 5.88 -20.71
N LEU A 207 -18.53 5.87 -20.31
CA LEU A 207 -19.63 6.53 -21.02
C LEU A 207 -19.53 8.06 -20.99
N THR A 208 -19.04 8.63 -19.88
CA THR A 208 -18.96 10.09 -19.67
C THR A 208 -17.60 10.69 -20.06
N LYS A 209 -16.72 9.88 -20.67
CA LYS A 209 -15.34 10.29 -21.01
C LYS A 209 -15.29 11.55 -21.85
N LYS A 210 -16.19 11.71 -22.84
CA LYS A 210 -16.22 12.88 -23.73
C LYS A 210 -16.56 14.17 -22.97
N ASP A 211 -17.56 14.11 -22.09
CA ASP A 211 -18.01 15.26 -21.30
C ASP A 211 -16.92 15.70 -20.32
N VAL A 212 -16.26 14.72 -19.69
CA VAL A 212 -15.12 14.99 -18.81
C VAL A 212 -14.00 15.66 -19.60
N ILE A 213 -13.65 15.20 -20.80
CA ILE A 213 -12.63 15.85 -21.64
C ILE A 213 -12.99 17.31 -21.91
N SER A 214 -14.25 17.61 -22.26
CA SER A 214 -14.70 18.99 -22.49
C SER A 214 -14.54 19.86 -21.23
N MET A 215 -15.03 19.37 -20.09
CA MET A 215 -14.89 20.05 -18.80
C MET A 215 -13.42 20.34 -18.44
N TRP A 216 -12.52 19.40 -18.72
CA TRP A 216 -11.08 19.55 -18.48
C TRP A 216 -10.43 20.59 -19.39
N LEU A 217 -10.87 20.69 -20.65
CA LEU A 217 -10.40 21.72 -21.57
C LEU A 217 -10.81 23.11 -21.07
N ASP A 218 -12.05 23.27 -20.63
CA ASP A 218 -12.54 24.55 -20.14
C ASP A 218 -11.87 24.96 -18.82
N LEU A 219 -11.63 24.00 -17.91
CA LEU A 219 -10.85 24.24 -16.70
C LEU A 219 -9.40 24.65 -17.03
N SER A 220 -8.81 24.07 -18.07
CA SER A 220 -7.47 24.44 -18.53
C SER A 220 -7.43 25.89 -19.03
N LYS A 221 -8.46 26.35 -19.76
CA LYS A 221 -8.58 27.75 -20.19
C LYS A 221 -8.67 28.70 -19.00
N ILE A 222 -9.54 28.38 -18.03
CA ILE A 222 -9.69 29.19 -16.80
C ILE A 222 -8.34 29.29 -16.05
N ARG A 223 -7.61 28.17 -15.92
CA ARG A 223 -6.29 28.18 -15.26
C ARG A 223 -5.24 28.96 -16.03
N ALA A 224 -5.32 29.02 -17.36
CA ALA A 224 -4.40 29.79 -18.19
C ALA A 224 -4.52 31.30 -17.96
N LEU A 225 -5.69 31.76 -17.50
CA LEU A 225 -5.95 33.17 -17.18
C LEU A 225 -5.50 33.58 -15.77
N LEU A 226 -5.27 32.63 -14.85
CA LEU A 226 -4.82 32.93 -13.47
C LEU A 226 -3.53 33.77 -13.35
N PRO A 227 -2.49 33.56 -14.17
CA PRO A 227 -1.28 34.38 -14.12
C PRO A 227 -1.41 35.70 -14.91
N VAL A 228 -2.48 35.91 -15.67
CA VAL A 228 -2.62 37.07 -16.55
C VAL A 228 -3.30 38.22 -15.81
N GLN A 229 -2.81 39.43 -16.05
CA GLN A 229 -3.36 40.64 -15.46
C GLN A 229 -4.55 41.10 -16.32
N MET A 230 -5.73 41.20 -15.68
CA MET A 230 -7.01 41.47 -16.36
C MET A 230 -6.93 42.60 -17.39
N SER A 231 -7.32 42.29 -18.63
CA SER A 231 -7.52 43.20 -19.76
C SER A 231 -8.96 43.06 -20.29
N GLN A 232 -9.48 44.04 -21.03
CA GLN A 232 -10.86 44.01 -21.56
C GLN A 232 -11.13 42.88 -22.58
N GLU A 233 -10.10 42.19 -23.07
CA GLU A 233 -10.20 41.11 -24.07
C GLU A 233 -10.13 39.68 -23.47
N GLU A 234 -10.02 39.54 -22.14
CA GLU A 234 -9.92 38.26 -21.41
C GLU A 234 -11.16 37.96 -20.55
#